data_AF-A0A4S8Q999-F1
#
_entry.id   AF-A0A4S8Q999-F1
#
_cell.length_a   1.000
_cell.length_b   1.000
_cell.length_c   1.000
_cell.angle_alpha   90.00
_cell.angle_beta   90.00
_cell.angle_gamma   90.00
#
_symmetry.space_group_name_H-M   'P 1'
#
loop_
_entity.id
_entity.type
_entity.pdbx_description
1 polymer ?
#
loop_
_entity_poly.entity_id
_entity_poly.type
_entity_poly.pdbx_seq_one_letter_code
_entity_poly.pdbx_strand_id
1 'polypeptide(L)'
;MGTALAALGAKFKAITETDTNPWLEAGAENSFFGAILKFSGNDGKYSFGKKDEEEFLDDGHELIANLIGVQHGHICWVEGSPKDEINYLVMERPKLPSIDTLPDYGPYKKYPDGSEDGWVEQIVLQLYSPELDQAFTVKLAGGSKLRAGRQLISAFGKKGVGKLGKDGLPMLPVIELGSNSFTLKDNPKAGTKYAPVFKIVDFEELSAFADIFEGDGDDDSGAEDEGNYEQEAPRTRAAPAQVEDKRPTRAVKEEEAPRSRRAPAKDQDVEDAEFEEVKDQDEPAQSSRRARVVHAEPQDEDEVQEEITSRRASARGRRGRQG
;
A
#
# COMPACT_ATOMS: atom_id res chain seq x y z
N MET A 1 12.31 -42.77 -37.95
CA MET A 1 13.20 -41.69 -37.48
C MET A 1 12.98 -40.45 -38.36
N GLY A 2 11.90 -39.70 -38.17
CA GLY A 2 11.58 -38.57 -39.05
C GLY A 2 10.64 -37.50 -38.48
N THR A 3 10.25 -37.59 -37.22
CA THR A 3 9.24 -36.71 -36.60
C THR A 3 9.78 -35.78 -35.51
N ALA A 4 11.03 -35.96 -35.06
CA ALA A 4 11.62 -35.12 -34.01
C ALA A 4 12.27 -33.83 -34.51
N LEU A 5 12.64 -33.73 -35.80
CA LEU A 5 13.30 -32.53 -36.35
C LEU A 5 12.33 -31.42 -36.79
N ALA A 6 11.05 -31.74 -37.05
CA ALA A 6 10.06 -30.73 -37.46
C ALA A 6 9.57 -29.86 -36.29
N ALA A 7 9.56 -30.40 -35.06
CA ALA A 7 9.11 -29.69 -33.87
C ALA A 7 10.13 -28.65 -33.35
N LEU A 8 11.42 -28.79 -33.69
CA LEU A 8 12.45 -27.81 -33.33
C LEU A 8 12.46 -26.60 -34.28
N GLY A 9 12.11 -26.79 -35.56
CA GLY A 9 12.04 -25.72 -36.55
C GLY A 9 10.87 -24.75 -36.35
N ALA A 10 9.72 -25.26 -35.86
CA ALA A 10 8.57 -24.42 -35.55
C ALA A 10 8.82 -23.49 -34.34
N LYS A 11 9.59 -23.95 -33.34
CA LYS A 11 9.92 -23.16 -32.14
C LYS A 11 10.92 -22.03 -32.40
N PHE A 12 11.75 -22.13 -33.44
CA PHE A 12 12.66 -21.04 -33.82
C PHE A 12 12.00 -19.98 -34.71
N LYS A 13 10.91 -20.32 -35.42
CA LYS A 13 10.20 -19.36 -36.29
C LYS A 13 9.40 -18.33 -35.48
N ALA A 14 8.94 -18.70 -34.28
CA ALA A 14 8.29 -17.80 -33.33
C ALA A 14 9.22 -16.74 -32.70
N ILE A 15 10.55 -16.87 -32.84
CA ILE A 15 11.52 -15.91 -32.29
C ILE A 15 11.80 -14.77 -33.30
N THR A 16 11.34 -14.90 -34.56
CA THR A 16 11.70 -13.96 -35.65
C THR A 16 10.51 -13.22 -36.28
N GLU A 17 9.27 -13.50 -35.85
CA GLU A 17 8.08 -12.74 -36.30
C GLU A 17 7.80 -11.62 -35.29
N THR A 18 8.07 -10.39 -35.70
CA THR A 18 7.95 -9.14 -34.90
C THR A 18 6.52 -8.72 -34.54
N ASP A 19 5.49 -9.53 -34.83
CA ASP A 19 4.08 -9.19 -34.56
C ASP A 19 3.41 -10.08 -33.50
N THR A 20 4.13 -11.00 -32.86
CA THR A 20 3.57 -11.79 -31.74
C THR A 20 4.72 -12.16 -30.81
N ASN A 21 5.14 -11.21 -29.98
CA ASN A 21 6.13 -11.47 -28.95
C ASN A 21 5.43 -12.20 -27.79
N PRO A 22 5.68 -13.50 -27.57
CA PRO A 22 5.03 -14.26 -26.51
C PRO A 22 5.35 -13.73 -25.11
N TRP A 23 6.41 -12.91 -24.97
CA TRP A 23 6.75 -12.23 -23.72
C TRP A 23 5.97 -10.91 -23.52
N LEU A 24 5.43 -10.30 -24.58
CA LEU A 24 4.49 -9.18 -24.47
C LEU A 24 3.07 -9.67 -24.17
N GLU A 25 2.66 -10.84 -24.68
CA GLU A 25 1.38 -11.47 -24.32
C GLU A 25 1.39 -12.01 -22.89
N ALA A 26 2.45 -12.71 -22.48
CA ALA A 26 2.61 -13.15 -21.08
C ALA A 26 2.85 -12.00 -20.08
N GLY A 27 3.20 -10.80 -20.56
CA GLY A 27 3.30 -9.58 -19.74
C GLY A 27 2.02 -8.74 -19.74
N ALA A 28 1.08 -9.00 -20.67
CA ALA A 28 -0.21 -8.32 -20.78
C ALA A 28 -1.33 -9.06 -20.04
N GLU A 29 -1.10 -10.29 -19.58
CA GLU A 29 -1.89 -10.92 -18.52
C GLU A 29 -1.62 -10.19 -17.20
N ASN A 30 -2.16 -8.97 -17.09
CA ASN A 30 -2.40 -8.34 -15.81
C ASN A 30 -3.26 -9.32 -15.01
N SER A 31 -2.62 -10.09 -14.13
CA SER A 31 -3.26 -11.09 -13.28
C SER A 31 -4.27 -10.40 -12.38
N PHE A 32 -5.46 -10.21 -12.93
CA PHE A 32 -6.55 -9.46 -12.34
C PHE A 32 -7.30 -10.40 -11.41
N PHE A 33 -7.33 -10.03 -10.14
CA PHE A 33 -7.92 -10.83 -9.08
C PHE A 33 -9.20 -10.15 -8.57
N GLY A 34 -10.36 -10.65 -9.03
CA GLY A 34 -11.66 -10.10 -8.64
C GLY A 34 -11.86 -8.64 -9.03
N ALA A 35 -12.67 -7.86 -8.30
CA ALA A 35 -13.01 -6.48 -8.67
C ALA A 35 -11.89 -5.45 -8.33
N ILE A 36 -11.83 -4.31 -9.02
CA ILE A 36 -10.94 -3.21 -8.62
C ILE A 36 -11.50 -2.53 -7.37
N LEU A 37 -10.72 -2.53 -6.29
CA LEU A 37 -11.00 -1.74 -5.09
C LEU A 37 -10.20 -0.44 -5.13
N LYS A 38 -10.90 0.68 -5.25
CA LYS A 38 -10.37 2.04 -5.36
C LYS A 38 -10.40 2.73 -3.99
N PHE A 39 -9.43 3.60 -3.74
CA PHE A 39 -9.43 4.49 -2.58
C PHE A 39 -9.36 5.95 -3.04
N SER A 40 -10.32 6.78 -2.63
CA SER A 40 -10.31 8.22 -2.93
C SER A 40 -9.48 8.99 -1.91
N GLY A 41 -8.53 9.78 -2.40
CA GLY A 41 -7.71 10.65 -1.56
C GLY A 41 -8.44 11.91 -1.11
N ASN A 42 -9.64 12.16 -1.64
CA ASN A 42 -10.45 13.34 -1.34
C ASN A 42 -11.43 13.10 -0.19
N ASP A 43 -12.07 11.94 -0.12
CA ASP A 43 -13.06 11.63 0.91
C ASP A 43 -12.66 10.51 1.87
N GLY A 44 -11.60 9.76 1.55
CA GLY A 44 -11.09 8.67 2.37
C GLY A 44 -11.88 7.37 2.26
N LYS A 45 -12.74 7.21 1.24
CA LYS A 45 -13.57 6.03 1.07
C LYS A 45 -12.94 4.98 0.16
N TYR A 46 -13.31 3.73 0.41
CA TYR A 46 -13.03 2.60 -0.47
C TYR A 46 -14.26 2.29 -1.31
N SER A 47 -14.08 2.11 -2.62
CA SER A 47 -15.17 1.82 -3.54
C SER A 47 -14.81 0.77 -4.58
N PHE A 48 -15.81 0.04 -5.06
CA PHE A 48 -15.67 -1.00 -6.09
C PHE A 48 -16.93 -1.08 -6.95
N GLY A 49 -16.86 -1.81 -8.06
CA GLY A 49 -17.96 -1.93 -9.02
C GLY A 49 -17.88 -0.93 -10.18
N LYS A 50 -18.94 -0.88 -10.99
CA LYS A 50 -19.03 0.00 -12.16
C LYS A 50 -19.40 1.41 -11.73
N LYS A 51 -19.04 2.42 -12.52
CA LYS A 51 -19.29 3.84 -12.20
C LYS A 51 -20.75 4.18 -11.83
N ASP A 52 -21.71 3.51 -12.44
CA ASP A 52 -23.15 3.73 -12.19
C ASP A 52 -23.71 2.86 -11.04
N GLU A 53 -22.94 1.88 -10.59
CA GLU A 53 -23.28 0.89 -9.55
C GLU A 53 -22.10 0.77 -8.57
N GLU A 54 -21.57 1.92 -8.14
CA GLU A 54 -20.41 1.97 -7.25
C GLU A 54 -20.84 1.62 -5.82
N GLU A 55 -20.25 0.55 -5.30
CA GLU A 55 -20.43 0.09 -3.92
C GLU A 55 -19.25 0.57 -3.06
N PHE A 56 -19.47 0.69 -1.75
CA PHE A 56 -18.49 1.25 -0.81
C PHE A 56 -18.19 0.27 0.30
N LEU A 57 -16.91 0.20 0.69
CA LEU A 57 -16.48 -0.45 1.92
C LEU A 57 -16.23 0.62 2.98
N ASP A 58 -16.80 0.40 4.16
CA ASP A 58 -16.62 1.29 5.30
C ASP A 58 -15.26 1.07 6.00
N ASP A 59 -14.78 2.10 6.69
CA ASP A 59 -13.66 1.95 7.63
C ASP A 59 -14.03 0.90 8.70
N GLY A 60 -13.13 -0.03 8.99
CA GLY A 60 -13.36 -1.19 9.85
C GLY A 60 -13.62 -2.49 9.09
N HIS A 61 -13.87 -2.45 7.78
CA HIS A 61 -14.09 -3.66 6.98
C HIS A 61 -12.86 -4.56 6.98
N GLU A 62 -13.05 -5.85 7.24
CA GLU A 62 -11.96 -6.83 7.32
C GLU A 62 -11.78 -7.59 6.00
N LEU A 63 -10.54 -7.61 5.50
CA LEU A 63 -10.14 -8.30 4.28
C LEU A 63 -8.95 -9.21 4.55
N ILE A 64 -8.85 -10.32 3.83
CA ILE A 64 -7.68 -11.20 3.85
C ILE A 64 -6.74 -10.75 2.75
N ALA A 65 -5.51 -10.38 3.11
CA ALA A 65 -4.54 -9.89 2.14
C ALA A 65 -3.54 -10.99 1.74
N ASN A 66 -3.49 -11.32 0.45
CA ASN A 66 -2.45 -12.19 -0.10
C ASN A 66 -1.14 -11.40 -0.26
N LEU A 67 -0.35 -11.35 0.81
CA LEU A 67 0.96 -10.71 0.81
C LEU A 67 2.09 -11.63 0.32
N ILE A 68 1.76 -12.85 -0.08
CA ILE A 68 2.68 -13.77 -0.76
C ILE A 68 2.73 -13.42 -2.25
N GLY A 69 1.55 -13.13 -2.83
CA GLY A 69 1.38 -12.68 -4.21
C GLY A 69 1.51 -11.16 -4.42
N VAL A 70 1.96 -10.40 -3.40
CA VAL A 70 2.10 -8.94 -3.54
C VAL A 70 3.13 -8.59 -4.60
N GLN A 71 2.74 -7.68 -5.49
CA GLN A 71 3.61 -7.19 -6.56
C GLN A 71 4.05 -5.76 -6.29
N HIS A 72 5.25 -5.44 -6.76
CA HIS A 72 5.88 -4.14 -6.66
C HIS A 72 6.46 -3.75 -8.02
N GLY A 73 6.26 -2.50 -8.43
CA GLY A 73 6.64 -2.10 -9.77
C GLY A 73 6.35 -0.65 -10.11
N HIS A 74 6.14 -0.39 -11.40
CA HIS A 74 5.87 0.93 -11.96
C HIS A 74 4.68 0.89 -12.91
N ILE A 75 3.94 1.99 -12.95
CA ILE A 75 2.86 2.24 -13.90
C ILE A 75 3.11 3.58 -14.57
N CYS A 76 3.01 3.64 -15.90
CA CYS A 76 3.16 4.86 -16.67
C CYS A 76 1.79 5.46 -16.96
N TRP A 77 1.59 6.73 -16.64
CA TRP A 77 0.40 7.50 -17.00
C TRP A 77 0.70 8.37 -18.21
N VAL A 78 -0.23 8.42 -19.16
CA VAL A 78 -0.19 9.34 -20.30
C VAL A 78 -1.61 9.88 -20.55
N GLU A 79 -1.75 11.20 -20.52
CA GLU A 79 -3.02 11.91 -20.65
C GLU A 79 -4.09 11.46 -19.65
N GLY A 80 -3.67 11.07 -18.44
CA GLY A 80 -4.53 10.56 -17.38
C GLY A 80 -4.99 9.11 -17.55
N SER A 81 -4.44 8.35 -18.51
CA SER A 81 -4.71 6.92 -18.69
C SER A 81 -3.44 6.07 -18.47
N PRO A 82 -3.55 4.84 -17.95
CA PRO A 82 -2.40 3.96 -17.83
C PRO A 82 -1.94 3.52 -19.23
N LYS A 83 -0.64 3.68 -19.51
CA LYS A 83 -0.03 3.37 -20.81
C LYS A 83 0.78 2.08 -20.80
N ASP A 84 1.48 1.83 -19.70
CA ASP A 84 2.36 0.68 -19.54
C ASP A 84 2.46 0.37 -18.05
N GLU A 85 2.70 -0.90 -17.73
CA GLU A 85 2.73 -1.41 -16.37
C GLU A 85 3.77 -2.52 -16.26
N ILE A 86 4.68 -2.40 -15.29
CA ILE A 86 5.67 -3.42 -14.98
C ILE A 86 5.57 -3.77 -13.51
N ASN A 87 5.33 -5.04 -13.19
CA ASN A 87 5.16 -5.50 -11.82
C ASN A 87 5.97 -6.77 -11.61
N TYR A 88 6.55 -6.90 -10.42
CA TYR A 88 7.32 -8.08 -10.02
C TYR A 88 6.88 -8.55 -8.65
N LEU A 89 6.90 -9.87 -8.42
CA LEU A 89 6.58 -10.45 -7.13
C LEU A 89 7.62 -10.04 -6.08
N VAL A 90 7.17 -9.49 -4.96
CA VAL A 90 8.08 -9.02 -3.89
C VAL A 90 8.90 -10.16 -3.29
N MET A 91 8.35 -11.37 -3.23
CA MET A 91 9.06 -12.54 -2.71
C MET A 91 10.29 -12.93 -3.53
N GLU A 92 10.31 -12.63 -4.83
CA GLU A 92 11.46 -12.88 -5.71
C GLU A 92 12.61 -11.89 -5.49
N ARG A 93 12.37 -10.86 -4.66
CA ARG A 93 13.32 -9.77 -4.37
C ARG A 93 13.89 -9.12 -5.65
N PRO A 94 13.03 -8.76 -6.61
CA PRO A 94 13.45 -8.14 -7.86
C PRO A 94 14.12 -6.81 -7.56
N LYS A 95 15.21 -6.51 -8.27
CA LYS A 95 15.71 -5.13 -8.33
C LYS A 95 14.86 -4.39 -9.35
N LEU A 96 14.02 -3.48 -8.89
CA LEU A 96 13.22 -2.66 -9.82
C LEU A 96 14.14 -1.86 -10.76
N PRO A 97 13.79 -1.79 -12.06
CA PRO A 97 14.47 -0.89 -12.98
C PRO A 97 14.30 0.55 -12.50
N SER A 98 15.32 1.37 -12.77
CA SER A 98 15.21 2.79 -12.47
C SER A 98 14.30 3.47 -13.49
N ILE A 99 13.51 4.46 -13.08
CA ILE A 99 12.51 5.11 -13.94
C ILE A 99 13.13 5.70 -15.22
N ASP A 100 14.36 6.24 -15.13
CA ASP A 100 15.13 6.79 -16.25
C ASP A 100 15.56 5.73 -17.29
N THR A 101 15.49 4.45 -16.94
CA THR A 101 15.77 3.33 -17.87
C THR A 101 14.52 2.79 -18.56
N LEU A 102 13.34 3.23 -18.15
CA LEU A 102 12.07 2.81 -18.73
C LEU A 102 11.77 3.60 -20.03
N PRO A 103 10.95 3.04 -20.95
CA PRO A 103 10.53 3.75 -22.15
C PRO A 103 9.87 5.09 -21.83
N ASP A 104 10.21 6.13 -22.59
CA ASP A 104 9.54 7.43 -22.48
C ASP A 104 8.31 7.45 -23.40
N TYR A 105 7.13 7.57 -22.79
CA TYR A 105 5.84 7.61 -23.50
C TYR A 105 5.27 9.03 -23.64
N GLY A 106 6.05 10.06 -23.31
CA GLY A 106 5.62 11.46 -23.39
C GLY A 106 5.07 11.86 -24.77
N PRO A 107 4.34 12.98 -24.85
CA PRO A 107 4.29 14.06 -23.86
C PRO A 107 3.40 13.77 -22.64
N TYR A 108 3.84 14.22 -21.47
CA TYR A 108 3.11 14.08 -20.21
C TYR A 108 2.23 15.31 -19.93
N LYS A 109 1.03 15.06 -19.39
CA LYS A 109 0.11 16.12 -18.96
C LYS A 109 0.53 16.66 -17.60
N LYS A 110 0.55 18.00 -17.48
CA LYS A 110 0.75 18.70 -16.21
C LYS A 110 -0.59 19.13 -15.62
N TYR A 111 -0.77 18.88 -14.33
CA TYR A 111 -1.99 19.19 -13.60
C TYR A 111 -1.85 20.52 -12.82
N PRO A 112 -2.98 21.17 -12.48
CA PRO A 112 -2.95 22.44 -11.75
C PRO A 112 -2.31 22.38 -10.36
N ASP A 113 -2.19 21.19 -9.76
CA ASP A 113 -1.53 20.96 -8.48
C ASP A 113 -0.01 20.79 -8.59
N GLY A 114 0.53 20.86 -9.80
CA GLY A 114 1.95 20.69 -10.09
C GLY A 114 2.38 19.23 -10.27
N SER A 115 1.46 18.27 -10.16
CA SER A 115 1.74 16.89 -10.56
C SER A 115 1.81 16.77 -12.08
N GLU A 116 2.54 15.76 -12.54
CA GLU A 116 2.71 15.45 -13.95
C GLU A 116 2.51 13.94 -14.15
N ASP A 117 1.95 13.58 -15.30
CA ASP A 117 1.91 12.20 -15.77
C ASP A 117 3.33 11.61 -15.92
N GLY A 118 3.40 10.31 -16.17
CA GLY A 118 4.65 9.57 -16.35
C GLY A 118 4.72 8.34 -15.46
N TRP A 119 5.93 7.79 -15.35
CA TRP A 119 6.21 6.63 -14.53
C TRP A 119 6.10 6.94 -13.04
N VAL A 120 5.24 6.19 -12.35
CA VAL A 120 5.11 6.24 -10.90
C VAL A 120 5.28 4.84 -10.32
N GLU A 121 5.87 4.77 -9.14
CA GLU A 121 5.99 3.52 -8.39
C GLU A 121 4.63 3.09 -7.83
N GLN A 122 4.36 1.78 -7.85
CA GLN A 122 3.12 1.19 -7.36
C GLN A 122 3.31 -0.14 -6.63
N ILE A 123 2.35 -0.48 -5.78
CA ILE A 123 2.18 -1.81 -5.17
C ILE A 123 0.82 -2.34 -5.58
N VAL A 124 0.75 -3.61 -5.99
CA VAL A 124 -0.51 -4.30 -6.31
C VAL A 124 -0.78 -5.35 -5.24
N LEU A 125 -1.96 -5.27 -4.62
CA LEU A 125 -2.42 -6.18 -3.57
C LEU A 125 -3.64 -6.96 -4.07
N GLN A 126 -3.65 -8.26 -3.76
CA GLN A 126 -4.82 -9.13 -3.89
C GLN A 126 -5.46 -9.28 -2.51
N LEU A 127 -6.73 -8.92 -2.40
CA LEU A 127 -7.50 -8.93 -1.16
C LEU A 127 -8.77 -9.76 -1.34
N TYR A 128 -9.24 -10.41 -0.29
CA TYR A 128 -10.49 -11.17 -0.31
C TYR A 128 -11.38 -10.76 0.86
N SER A 129 -12.67 -10.55 0.61
CA SER A 129 -13.68 -10.29 1.63
C SER A 129 -14.49 -11.54 1.90
N PRO A 130 -14.31 -12.23 3.05
CA PRO A 130 -15.15 -13.36 3.43
C PRO A 130 -16.62 -12.97 3.64
N GLU A 131 -16.88 -11.72 4.04
CA GLU A 131 -18.24 -11.22 4.27
C GLU A 131 -19.02 -11.05 2.95
N LEU A 132 -18.34 -10.57 1.91
CA LEU A 132 -18.94 -10.33 0.60
C LEU A 132 -18.73 -11.49 -0.38
N ASP A 133 -17.96 -12.51 0.01
CA ASP A 133 -17.52 -13.60 -0.88
C ASP A 133 -16.88 -13.07 -2.18
N GLN A 134 -16.05 -12.02 -2.04
CA GLN A 134 -15.55 -11.24 -3.18
C GLN A 134 -14.04 -11.00 -3.10
N ALA A 135 -13.37 -11.28 -4.21
CA ALA A 135 -11.96 -10.94 -4.45
C ALA A 135 -11.82 -9.50 -4.94
N PHE A 136 -10.71 -8.86 -4.58
CA PHE A 136 -10.37 -7.50 -4.95
C PHE A 136 -8.91 -7.35 -5.34
N THR A 137 -8.66 -6.51 -6.35
CA THR A 137 -7.33 -6.00 -6.69
C THR A 137 -7.23 -4.53 -6.29
N VAL A 138 -6.22 -4.19 -5.49
CA VAL A 138 -5.90 -2.80 -5.11
C VAL A 138 -4.57 -2.39 -5.72
N LYS A 139 -4.57 -1.37 -6.57
CA LYS A 139 -3.36 -0.72 -7.10
C LYS A 139 -3.05 0.54 -6.30
N LEU A 140 -1.93 0.54 -5.58
CA LEU A 140 -1.47 1.62 -4.72
C LEU A 140 -0.30 2.38 -5.38
N ALA A 141 -0.63 3.33 -6.25
CA ALA A 141 0.35 4.16 -6.94
C ALA A 141 0.59 5.52 -6.24
N GLY A 142 1.86 5.89 -6.10
CA GLY A 142 2.29 7.23 -5.67
C GLY A 142 1.94 7.63 -4.22
N GLY A 143 2.62 8.70 -3.76
CA GLY A 143 2.28 9.46 -2.56
C GLY A 143 1.94 8.66 -1.30
N SER A 144 0.78 8.98 -0.70
CA SER A 144 0.30 8.36 0.54
C SER A 144 -0.16 6.91 0.37
N LYS A 145 -0.71 6.55 -0.79
CA LYS A 145 -1.19 5.20 -1.11
C LYS A 145 -0.04 4.19 -1.13
N LEU A 146 1.03 4.52 -1.85
CA LEU A 146 2.25 3.70 -1.90
C LEU A 146 2.87 3.52 -0.51
N ARG A 147 2.89 4.58 0.31
CA ARG A 147 3.39 4.51 1.69
C ARG A 147 2.56 3.53 2.53
N ALA A 148 1.24 3.51 2.39
CA ALA A 148 0.38 2.57 3.10
C ALA A 148 0.67 1.11 2.71
N GLY A 149 0.83 0.83 1.41
CA GLY A 149 1.23 -0.49 0.92
C GLY A 149 2.57 -0.95 1.51
N ARG A 150 3.59 -0.09 1.50
CA ARG A 150 4.90 -0.38 2.13
C ARG A 150 4.79 -0.63 3.64
N GLN A 151 3.94 0.11 4.33
CA GLN A 151 3.70 -0.09 5.76
C GLN A 151 3.04 -1.45 6.04
N LEU A 152 2.08 -1.86 5.22
CA LEU A 152 1.45 -3.18 5.32
C LEU A 152 2.48 -4.30 5.10
N ILE A 153 3.24 -4.23 4.00
CA ILE A 153 4.30 -5.23 3.69
C ILE A 153 5.33 -5.29 4.83
N SER A 154 5.76 -4.14 5.36
CA SER A 154 6.70 -4.10 6.48
C SER A 154 6.10 -4.67 7.78
N ALA A 155 4.82 -4.39 8.06
CA ALA A 155 4.12 -4.93 9.22
C ALA A 155 3.99 -6.46 9.13
N PHE A 156 3.67 -6.98 7.95
CA PHE A 156 3.65 -8.42 7.69
C PHE A 156 5.03 -9.05 7.80
N GLY A 157 6.07 -8.41 7.23
CA GLY A 157 7.46 -8.85 7.39
C GLY A 157 7.88 -9.02 8.86
N LYS A 158 7.39 -8.16 9.75
CA LYS A 158 7.69 -8.18 11.19
C LYS A 158 6.84 -9.16 11.99
N LYS A 159 5.57 -9.35 11.62
CA LYS A 159 4.58 -10.09 12.43
C LYS A 159 4.17 -11.45 11.86
N GLY A 160 4.27 -11.62 10.55
CA GLY A 160 3.65 -12.70 9.79
C GLY A 160 4.61 -13.75 9.25
N VAL A 161 5.86 -13.41 8.92
CA VAL A 161 6.82 -14.33 8.27
C VAL A 161 7.08 -15.62 9.07
N GLY A 162 6.92 -15.58 10.41
CA GLY A 162 7.06 -16.76 11.27
C GLY A 162 5.76 -17.46 11.63
N LYS A 163 4.60 -16.99 11.14
CA LYS A 163 3.30 -17.59 11.45
C LYS A 163 2.97 -18.64 10.41
N LEU A 164 3.06 -19.89 10.84
CA LEU A 164 2.64 -21.04 10.06
C LEU A 164 1.32 -21.57 10.61
N GLY A 165 0.42 -21.95 9.71
CA GLY A 165 -0.81 -22.66 10.03
C GLY A 165 -0.52 -24.09 10.49
N LYS A 166 -1.58 -24.82 10.83
CA LYS A 166 -1.47 -26.24 11.23
C LYS A 166 -0.95 -27.14 10.09
N ASP A 167 -1.16 -26.70 8.86
CA ASP A 167 -0.68 -27.31 7.61
C ASP A 167 0.80 -27.02 7.32
N GLY A 168 1.44 -26.16 8.11
CA GLY A 168 2.81 -25.70 7.88
C GLY A 168 2.94 -24.68 6.76
N LEU A 169 1.82 -24.17 6.22
CA LEU A 169 1.80 -23.11 5.23
C LEU A 169 1.80 -21.74 5.91
N PRO A 170 2.32 -20.68 5.25
CA PRO A 170 2.26 -19.32 5.77
C PRO A 170 0.82 -18.86 5.99
N MET A 171 0.55 -18.24 7.13
CA MET A 171 -0.76 -17.62 7.37
C MET A 171 -0.88 -16.28 6.65
N LEU A 172 -2.06 -16.00 6.10
CA LEU A 172 -2.39 -14.72 5.48
C LEU A 172 -2.92 -13.73 6.52
N PRO A 173 -2.51 -12.45 6.50
CA PRO A 173 -3.03 -11.45 7.43
C PRO A 173 -4.46 -11.04 7.09
N VAL A 174 -5.31 -10.98 8.12
CA VAL A 174 -6.58 -10.25 8.11
C VAL A 174 -6.27 -8.79 8.40
N ILE A 175 -6.63 -7.92 7.46
CA ILE A 175 -6.45 -6.48 7.52
C ILE A 175 -7.79 -5.78 7.73
N GLU A 176 -7.82 -4.84 8.65
CA GLU A 176 -8.90 -3.88 8.84
C GLU A 176 -8.59 -2.66 7.95
N LEU A 177 -9.53 -2.30 7.07
CA LEU A 177 -9.47 -1.09 6.27
C LEU A 177 -9.68 0.14 7.15
N GLY A 178 -8.93 1.20 6.88
CA GLY A 178 -9.15 2.48 7.51
C GLY A 178 -8.65 3.64 6.66
N SER A 179 -8.92 4.85 7.13
CA SER A 179 -8.44 6.07 6.49
C SER A 179 -7.82 7.03 7.52
N ASN A 180 -6.79 7.76 7.11
CA ASN A 180 -6.18 8.83 7.90
C ASN A 180 -6.26 10.14 7.13
N SER A 181 -6.81 11.17 7.76
CA SER A 181 -6.87 12.51 7.18
C SER A 181 -5.63 13.34 7.51
N PHE A 182 -5.22 14.20 6.58
CA PHE A 182 -4.13 15.15 6.76
C PHE A 182 -4.38 16.42 5.93
N THR A 183 -3.75 17.53 6.32
CA THR A 183 -3.77 18.79 5.57
C THR A 183 -2.40 19.06 4.97
N LEU A 184 -2.38 19.53 3.73
CA LEU A 184 -1.14 19.91 3.04
C LEU A 184 -0.64 21.25 3.60
N LYS A 185 0.48 21.22 4.33
CA LYS A 185 1.08 22.44 4.89
C LYS A 185 1.41 23.48 3.83
N ASP A 186 1.90 23.03 2.68
CA ASP A 186 2.33 23.88 1.57
C ASP A 186 1.17 24.41 0.72
N ASN A 187 0.01 23.73 0.77
CA ASN A 187 -1.20 24.17 0.08
C ASN A 187 -2.45 23.96 0.93
N PRO A 188 -2.70 24.83 1.92
CA PRO A 188 -3.88 24.72 2.79
C PRO A 188 -5.22 24.82 2.03
N LYS A 189 -5.21 25.41 0.83
CA LYS A 189 -6.39 25.54 -0.04
C LYS A 189 -6.79 24.23 -0.71
N ALA A 190 -5.89 23.24 -0.76
CA ALA A 190 -6.16 21.92 -1.32
C ALA A 190 -7.14 21.09 -0.46
N GLY A 191 -7.49 21.57 0.73
CA GLY A 191 -8.43 20.91 1.64
C GLY A 191 -7.81 19.76 2.42
N THR A 192 -8.67 18.99 3.07
CA THR A 192 -8.29 17.75 3.75
C THR A 192 -8.08 16.66 2.71
N LYS A 193 -6.97 15.94 2.81
CA LYS A 193 -6.65 14.76 2.01
C LYS A 193 -6.62 13.54 2.90
N TYR A 194 -6.82 12.38 2.29
CA TYR A 194 -6.87 11.10 2.99
C TYR A 194 -5.82 10.14 2.47
N ALA A 195 -5.35 9.27 3.36
CA ALA A 195 -4.43 8.19 3.08
C ALA A 195 -5.07 6.87 3.53
N PRO A 196 -4.94 5.78 2.75
CA PRO A 196 -5.43 4.49 3.18
C PRO A 196 -4.58 3.98 4.35
N VAL A 197 -5.20 3.21 5.23
CA VAL A 197 -4.58 2.55 6.37
C VAL A 197 -4.97 1.09 6.32
N PHE A 198 -3.97 0.20 6.41
CA PHE A 198 -4.17 -1.23 6.49
C PHE A 198 -3.62 -1.73 7.82
N LYS A 199 -4.51 -2.15 8.72
CA LYS A 199 -4.13 -2.62 10.05
C LYS A 199 -4.30 -4.13 10.13
N ILE A 200 -3.19 -4.86 10.30
CA ILE A 200 -3.26 -6.31 10.53
C ILE A 200 -3.90 -6.57 11.90
N VAL A 201 -5.09 -7.17 11.91
CA VAL A 201 -5.88 -7.51 13.11
C VAL A 201 -5.75 -8.98 13.49
N ASP A 202 -5.73 -9.87 12.50
CA ASP A 202 -5.57 -11.32 12.73
C ASP A 202 -4.79 -11.99 11.58
N PHE A 203 -4.69 -13.32 11.63
CA PHE A 203 -4.08 -14.17 10.61
C PHE A 203 -4.93 -15.42 10.39
N GLU A 204 -5.10 -15.80 9.14
CA GLU A 204 -5.88 -16.95 8.71
C GLU A 204 -5.02 -17.97 7.93
N GLU A 205 -5.42 -19.23 7.94
CA GLU A 205 -4.68 -20.31 7.26
C GLU A 205 -4.86 -20.19 5.73
N LEU A 206 -3.75 -20.22 4.98
CA LEU A 206 -3.77 -20.11 3.51
C LEU A 206 -4.60 -21.21 2.86
N SER A 207 -4.61 -22.42 3.42
CA SER A 207 -5.38 -23.55 2.89
C SER A 207 -6.89 -23.31 2.84
N ALA A 208 -7.43 -22.41 3.67
CA ALA A 208 -8.83 -22.03 3.60
C ALA A 208 -9.16 -21.12 2.38
N PHE A 209 -8.13 -20.55 1.73
CA PHE A 209 -8.27 -19.59 0.63
C PHE A 209 -7.43 -19.94 -0.61
N ALA A 210 -6.76 -21.09 -0.61
CA ALA A 210 -5.88 -21.50 -1.70
C ALA A 210 -6.64 -21.54 -3.04
N ASP A 211 -7.84 -22.14 -3.05
CA ASP A 211 -8.68 -22.22 -4.25
C ASP A 211 -9.07 -20.85 -4.80
N ILE A 212 -9.18 -19.83 -3.93
CA ILE A 212 -9.53 -18.48 -4.34
C ILE A 212 -8.31 -17.82 -5.00
N PHE A 213 -7.13 -17.87 -4.34
CA PHE A 213 -5.93 -17.19 -4.84
C PHE A 213 -5.16 -17.94 -5.93
N GLU A 214 -5.33 -19.26 -6.06
CA GLU A 214 -4.71 -20.10 -7.10
C GLU A 214 -5.62 -20.35 -8.30
N GLY A 215 -6.93 -20.10 -8.16
CA GLY A 215 -7.86 -20.17 -9.28
C GLY A 215 -7.48 -19.16 -10.34
N ASP A 216 -6.97 -19.63 -11.48
CA ASP A 216 -6.96 -18.87 -12.73
C ASP A 216 -8.36 -18.31 -12.91
N GLY A 217 -8.50 -16.99 -12.78
CA GLY A 217 -9.80 -16.34 -12.73
C GLY A 217 -10.64 -16.78 -13.92
N ASP A 218 -11.75 -17.48 -13.67
CA ASP A 218 -12.76 -17.73 -14.69
C ASP A 218 -13.25 -16.35 -15.15
N ASP A 219 -12.76 -15.98 -16.33
CA ASP A 219 -12.66 -14.65 -16.90
C ASP A 219 -14.02 -14.11 -17.42
N ASP A 220 -15.08 -14.24 -16.60
CA ASP A 220 -16.45 -13.84 -16.95
C ASP A 220 -16.92 -12.56 -16.23
N SER A 221 -15.98 -11.68 -15.86
CA SER A 221 -16.29 -10.38 -15.25
C SER A 221 -15.82 -9.20 -16.09
N GLY A 222 -16.34 -9.11 -17.31
CA GLY A 222 -16.60 -7.83 -18.00
C GLY A 222 -15.50 -6.77 -17.96
N ALA A 223 -14.29 -7.12 -18.39
CA ALA A 223 -13.17 -6.22 -18.58
C ALA A 223 -13.42 -5.24 -19.75
N GLU A 224 -14.23 -4.20 -19.51
CA GLU A 224 -14.33 -3.03 -20.41
C GLU A 224 -14.15 -1.67 -19.69
N ASP A 225 -13.69 -1.65 -18.43
CA ASP A 225 -13.44 -0.38 -17.69
C ASP A 225 -12.00 -0.25 -17.17
N GLU A 226 -11.01 -0.54 -18.03
CA GLU A 226 -9.61 -0.12 -17.80
C GLU A 226 -9.39 1.39 -18.03
N GLY A 227 -10.42 2.13 -18.45
CA GLY A 227 -10.29 3.48 -18.98
C GLY A 227 -10.45 4.63 -17.97
N ASN A 228 -10.88 4.40 -16.73
CA ASN A 228 -11.10 5.51 -15.79
C ASN A 228 -10.53 5.25 -14.40
N TYR A 229 -9.22 5.03 -14.36
CA TYR A 229 -8.43 5.45 -13.22
C TYR A 229 -8.30 6.98 -13.29
N GLU A 230 -9.38 7.68 -12.94
CA GLU A 230 -9.31 9.12 -12.68
C GLU A 230 -8.22 9.30 -11.61
N GLN A 231 -6.99 9.63 -12.02
CA GLN A 231 -6.18 10.54 -11.22
C GLN A 231 -7.18 11.65 -10.90
N GLU A 232 -7.54 11.79 -9.62
CA GLU A 232 -8.47 12.81 -9.16
C GLU A 232 -7.83 14.17 -9.44
N ALA A 233 -7.84 14.61 -10.70
CA ALA A 233 -7.57 15.96 -11.08
C ALA A 233 -8.56 16.79 -10.27
N PRO A 234 -8.08 17.78 -9.51
CA PRO A 234 -8.96 18.55 -8.64
C PRO A 234 -10.06 19.14 -9.51
N ARG A 235 -11.30 18.68 -9.32
CA ARG A 235 -12.47 19.28 -9.96
C ARG A 235 -12.45 20.75 -9.57
N THR A 236 -12.09 21.61 -10.51
CA THR A 236 -12.13 23.06 -10.34
C THR A 236 -13.54 23.41 -9.92
N ARG A 237 -13.69 23.82 -8.66
CA ARG A 237 -14.91 24.34 -8.08
C ARG A 237 -15.50 25.37 -9.04
N ALA A 238 -16.65 25.06 -9.62
CA ALA A 238 -17.45 26.05 -10.33
C ALA A 238 -17.63 27.25 -9.39
N ALA A 239 -17.24 28.44 -9.86
CA ALA A 239 -17.36 29.66 -9.11
C ALA A 239 -18.81 29.83 -8.65
N PRO A 240 -19.09 30.17 -7.37
CA PRO A 240 -20.44 30.46 -6.95
C PRO A 240 -20.96 31.65 -7.75
N ALA A 241 -22.10 31.47 -8.40
CA ALA A 241 -22.85 32.55 -9.02
C ALA A 241 -23.02 33.68 -7.99
N GLN A 242 -22.54 34.87 -8.34
CA GLN A 242 -22.70 36.05 -7.52
C GLN A 242 -24.19 36.36 -7.39
N VAL A 243 -24.75 36.12 -6.20
CA VAL A 243 -26.03 36.68 -5.80
C VAL A 243 -25.76 38.15 -5.46
N GLU A 244 -26.21 39.05 -6.34
CA GLU A 244 -26.20 40.49 -6.12
C GLU A 244 -27.09 40.84 -4.92
N ASP A 245 -26.48 40.99 -3.75
CA ASP A 245 -27.17 41.44 -2.55
C ASP A 245 -27.14 42.97 -2.47
N LYS A 246 -28.29 43.59 -2.77
CA LYS A 246 -28.49 45.04 -2.71
C LYS A 246 -28.59 45.51 -1.26
N ARG A 247 -27.52 46.16 -0.77
CA ARG A 247 -27.58 47.03 0.41
C ARG A 247 -28.56 48.20 0.20
N PRO A 248 -29.18 48.65 1.31
CA PRO A 248 -29.25 50.08 1.58
C PRO A 248 -28.54 50.46 2.90
N THR A 249 -28.17 51.74 2.92
CA THR A 249 -27.20 52.45 3.76
C THR A 249 -27.76 53.12 5.03
N ARG A 250 -26.84 53.44 5.98
CA ARG A 250 -26.80 54.59 6.94
C ARG A 250 -27.66 54.48 8.22
N ALA A 251 -27.34 55.01 9.42
CA ALA A 251 -26.41 56.06 9.92
C ALA A 251 -26.09 55.82 11.44
N VAL A 252 -24.83 55.95 11.91
CA VAL A 252 -24.19 57.04 12.71
C VAL A 252 -24.68 57.27 14.16
N LYS A 253 -23.79 57.13 15.16
CA LYS A 253 -23.47 58.03 16.33
C LYS A 253 -22.45 57.32 17.27
N GLU A 254 -21.15 57.66 17.41
CA GLU A 254 -20.44 58.81 18.01
C GLU A 254 -20.58 58.94 19.55
N GLU A 255 -19.53 58.61 20.34
CA GLU A 255 -19.06 59.38 21.53
C GLU A 255 -17.70 58.90 22.15
N GLU A 256 -16.76 59.84 22.21
CA GLU A 256 -15.65 60.15 23.16
C GLU A 256 -14.81 59.12 23.97
N ALA A 257 -13.52 59.00 23.59
CA ALA A 257 -12.27 59.51 24.24
C ALA A 257 -11.94 59.30 25.78
N PRO A 258 -10.74 59.68 26.30
CA PRO A 258 -9.59 58.77 26.55
C PRO A 258 -8.99 58.86 27.98
N ARG A 259 -8.01 57.99 28.34
CA ARG A 259 -6.90 58.32 29.30
C ARG A 259 -5.80 57.24 29.44
N SER A 260 -4.61 57.57 28.92
CA SER A 260 -3.26 57.54 29.53
C SER A 260 -2.96 56.62 30.72
N ARG A 261 -1.88 55.82 30.62
CA ARG A 261 -0.65 55.95 31.45
C ARG A 261 0.51 55.01 31.04
N ARG A 262 1.66 55.65 30.78
CA ARG A 262 3.05 55.35 31.19
C ARG A 262 3.72 54.00 30.86
N ALA A 263 4.84 54.13 30.12
CA ALA A 263 6.02 53.25 30.09
C ALA A 263 6.77 53.22 31.45
N PRO A 264 7.77 52.33 31.69
CA PRO A 264 9.09 52.49 31.05
C PRO A 264 9.83 51.18 30.66
N ALA A 265 10.87 51.40 29.85
CA ALA A 265 11.87 50.46 29.36
C ALA A 265 12.71 49.78 30.46
N LYS A 266 13.26 48.61 30.13
CA LYS A 266 14.53 48.10 30.66
C LYS A 266 15.26 47.32 29.57
N ASP A 267 16.40 47.86 29.20
CA ASP A 267 17.55 47.18 28.62
C ASP A 267 18.01 46.07 29.56
N GLN A 268 18.34 44.89 29.01
CA GLN A 268 19.37 44.00 29.56
C GLN A 268 20.12 43.33 28.41
N ASP A 269 21.36 43.81 28.25
CA ASP A 269 22.49 43.12 27.67
C ASP A 269 22.70 41.75 28.34
N VAL A 270 22.88 40.71 27.52
CA VAL A 270 23.55 39.44 27.87
C VAL A 270 24.28 39.02 26.59
N GLU A 271 25.54 39.44 26.45
CA GLU A 271 26.74 38.63 26.73
C GLU A 271 26.86 37.38 25.84
N ASP A 272 27.72 37.56 24.84
CA ASP A 272 28.66 36.61 24.25
C ASP A 272 28.64 35.19 24.84
N ALA A 273 28.06 34.25 24.08
CA ALA A 273 28.35 32.83 24.20
C ALA A 273 29.25 32.41 23.05
N GLU A 274 30.52 32.23 23.40
CA GLU A 274 31.59 31.67 22.60
C GLU A 274 31.15 30.36 21.93
N PHE A 275 31.31 30.31 20.61
CA PHE A 275 31.10 29.11 19.81
C PHE A 275 32.37 28.28 19.89
N GLU A 276 32.37 27.19 20.67
CA GLU A 276 33.49 26.25 20.69
C GLU A 276 33.61 25.53 19.33
N GLU A 277 34.75 25.76 18.70
CA GLU A 277 35.27 25.07 17.53
C GLU A 277 35.73 23.66 17.94
N VAL A 278 34.84 22.67 17.84
CA VAL A 278 35.22 21.26 17.99
C VAL A 278 35.84 20.77 16.70
N LYS A 279 37.18 20.70 16.71
CA LYS A 279 38.02 20.07 15.69
C LYS A 279 37.70 18.60 15.52
N ASP A 280 37.48 18.22 14.27
CA ASP A 280 37.66 16.87 13.74
C ASP A 280 39.05 16.33 14.10
N GLN A 281 39.09 15.17 14.76
CA GLN A 281 40.25 14.30 14.77
C GLN A 281 39.87 12.94 14.18
N ASP A 282 40.43 12.70 13.00
CA ASP A 282 40.76 11.37 12.49
C ASP A 282 41.56 10.58 13.54
N GLU A 283 41.13 9.35 13.83
CA GLU A 283 42.03 8.18 13.83
C GLU A 283 41.25 6.87 13.58
N PRO A 284 41.78 5.94 12.76
CA PRO A 284 41.23 4.62 12.54
C PRO A 284 41.91 3.58 13.44
N ALA A 285 41.14 2.76 14.15
CA ALA A 285 41.69 1.59 14.83
C ALA A 285 40.73 0.39 14.84
N GLN A 286 41.10 -0.55 13.96
CA GLN A 286 40.97 -2.00 14.06
C GLN A 286 40.46 -2.54 15.42
N SER A 287 39.41 -3.37 15.39
CA SER A 287 39.48 -4.61 16.16
C SER A 287 38.69 -5.72 15.49
N SER A 288 39.44 -6.75 15.09
CA SER A 288 38.90 -8.03 14.67
C SER A 288 38.29 -8.73 15.88
N ARG A 289 37.05 -9.20 15.77
CA ARG A 289 36.56 -10.30 16.61
C ARG A 289 36.03 -11.40 15.71
N ARG A 290 36.95 -12.30 15.38
CA ARG A 290 36.65 -13.70 15.04
C ARG A 290 35.84 -14.28 16.20
N ALA A 291 34.54 -14.42 16.02
CA ALA A 291 33.75 -15.31 16.85
C ALA A 291 33.98 -16.75 16.39
N ARG A 292 34.28 -17.57 17.40
CA ARG A 292 34.77 -18.93 17.37
C ARG A 292 33.62 -19.86 16.97
N VAL A 293 33.78 -20.58 15.86
CA VAL A 293 32.96 -21.75 15.53
C VAL A 293 33.24 -22.81 16.59
N VAL A 294 32.25 -23.08 17.43
CA VAL A 294 32.26 -24.24 18.33
C VAL A 294 31.54 -25.34 17.57
N HIS A 295 32.32 -26.34 17.12
CA HIS A 295 31.81 -27.64 16.73
C HIS A 295 31.10 -28.26 17.94
N ALA A 296 29.78 -28.42 17.85
CA ALA A 296 29.05 -29.37 18.68
C ALA A 296 28.90 -30.66 17.87
N GLU A 297 29.44 -31.75 18.41
CA GLU A 297 29.25 -33.11 17.94
C GLU A 297 27.77 -33.52 18.07
N PRO A 298 27.28 -34.42 17.20
CA PRO A 298 25.94 -34.98 17.32
C PRO A 298 25.90 -35.94 18.51
N GLN A 299 25.00 -35.68 19.47
CA GLN A 299 24.63 -36.68 20.47
C GLN A 299 23.40 -37.44 19.98
N ASP A 300 23.55 -38.75 20.13
CA ASP A 300 22.68 -39.84 19.73
C ASP A 300 21.19 -39.63 20.06
N GLU A 301 20.39 -39.99 19.06
CA GLU A 301 18.99 -40.33 19.19
C GLU A 301 18.88 -41.64 19.99
N ASP A 302 18.21 -41.62 21.14
CA ASP A 302 17.35 -42.70 21.65
C ASP A 302 16.85 -42.31 23.07
N GLU A 303 15.61 -42.72 23.39
CA GLU A 303 14.90 -42.50 24.67
C GLU A 303 14.40 -41.08 24.97
N VAL A 304 13.16 -40.74 24.57
CA VAL A 304 12.03 -40.45 25.50
C VAL A 304 10.72 -40.52 24.70
N GLN A 305 10.17 -41.74 24.56
CA GLN A 305 8.73 -41.91 24.40
C GLN A 305 8.13 -42.22 25.79
N GLU A 306 6.91 -41.75 26.02
CA GLU A 306 6.07 -41.97 27.21
C GLU A 306 6.24 -41.02 28.42
N GLU A 307 5.83 -39.75 28.32
CA GLU A 307 5.23 -39.08 29.51
C GLU A 307 4.40 -37.81 29.24
N ILE A 308 3.51 -37.75 28.24
CA ILE A 308 2.55 -36.62 28.13
C ILE A 308 1.14 -37.10 27.76
N THR A 309 0.59 -38.01 28.55
CA THR A 309 -0.85 -38.31 28.58
C THR A 309 -1.34 -38.48 30.02
N SER A 310 -1.28 -37.43 30.84
CA SER A 310 -1.90 -37.50 32.19
C SER A 310 -2.36 -36.17 32.81
N ARG A 311 -2.35 -35.04 32.08
CA ARG A 311 -2.74 -33.73 32.66
C ARG A 311 -3.76 -32.95 31.83
N ARG A 312 -4.97 -33.49 31.66
CA ARG A 312 -6.19 -32.67 31.43
C ARG A 312 -7.49 -33.48 31.60
N ALA A 313 -7.66 -34.09 32.76
CA ALA A 313 -8.94 -34.68 33.17
C ALA A 313 -9.21 -34.38 34.66
N SER A 314 -9.45 -33.10 35.00
CA SER A 314 -9.90 -32.71 36.34
C SER A 314 -10.47 -31.29 36.37
N ALA A 315 -11.57 -31.06 35.64
CA ALA A 315 -12.41 -29.89 35.85
C ALA A 315 -13.90 -30.26 35.68
N ARG A 316 -14.39 -31.14 36.55
CA ARG A 316 -15.83 -31.38 36.72
C ARG A 316 -16.15 -31.59 38.20
N GLY A 317 -16.93 -30.65 38.75
CA GLY A 317 -17.86 -30.90 39.84
C GLY A 317 -17.38 -30.57 41.25
N ARG A 318 -17.83 -29.42 41.79
CA ARG A 318 -18.44 -29.34 43.12
C ARG A 318 -18.89 -27.91 43.49
N ARG A 319 -20.20 -27.79 43.76
CA ARG A 319 -20.93 -26.95 44.77
C ARG A 319 -22.33 -26.71 44.17
N GLY A 320 -23.42 -27.35 44.65
CA GLY A 320 -23.94 -27.39 46.02
C GLY A 320 -24.82 -26.16 46.21
N ARG A 321 -26.14 -26.20 45.94
CA ARG A 321 -27.24 -26.64 46.82
C ARG A 321 -27.11 -26.11 48.26
N GLN A 322 -27.83 -25.05 48.56
CA GLN A 322 -28.43 -24.74 49.87
C GLN A 322 -29.38 -23.55 49.72
N GLY A 323 -30.54 -23.61 50.38
CA GLY A 323 -31.42 -22.48 50.67
C GLY A 323 -32.56 -22.30 49.70
#